data_AF-A0A5B2XEG5-F1
#
_entry.id   AF-A0A5B2XEG5-F1
#
_cell.length_a   1.000
_cell.length_b   1.000
_cell.length_c   1.000
_cell.angle_alpha   90.00
_cell.angle_beta   90.00
_cell.angle_gamma   90.00
#
_symmetry.space_group_name_H-M   'P 1'
#
loop_
_entity.id
_entity.type
_entity.pdbx_description
1 polymer ?
#
loop_
_entity_poly.entity_id
_entity_poly.type
_entity_poly.pdbx_seq_one_letter_code
_entity_poly.pdbx_strand_id
1 'polypeptide(L)'
;MTGCSPSPTGQGAAPASGSASSATSPAPAPSASAPSQGSPAPSADYRPERFADQVATHAASAGVDPQLLMAILYNESYKPHDPAFERAWQKSKPDSAFGIANMHKAAFDEAKRGRPFAGRDWQELPDDPNLAVQAAAWHLHDLAAQLPGTWPASYTKDEMLAFGYNAGAGNMILFAQGTKPGTQAQSYVDTLRSNWDKAGQTMKHSR
;
A
#
# COMPACT_ATOMS: atom_id res chain seq x y z
N MET A 1 12.52 4.37 62.97
CA MET A 1 12.93 5.03 64.22
C MET A 1 14.34 5.55 63.99
N THR A 2 14.54 6.87 64.17
CA THR A 2 15.83 7.55 64.41
C THR A 2 16.81 7.60 63.21
N GLY A 3 17.36 8.73 62.78
CA GLY A 3 17.35 10.11 63.28
C GLY A 3 18.18 11.03 62.37
N CYS A 4 17.90 12.32 62.46
CA CYS A 4 18.46 13.44 61.68
C CYS A 4 19.90 13.85 62.06
N SER A 5 20.62 14.39 61.06
CA SER A 5 21.51 15.58 61.07
C SER A 5 22.76 15.59 62.00
N PRO A 6 23.72 16.55 61.88
CA PRO A 6 23.82 17.72 60.99
C PRO A 6 25.22 17.94 60.32
N SER A 7 25.28 18.92 59.41
CA SER A 7 26.51 19.57 58.93
C SER A 7 27.02 20.65 59.90
N PRO A 8 28.31 21.04 59.80
CA PRO A 8 28.72 22.41 60.10
C PRO A 8 29.50 23.08 58.96
N THR A 9 29.28 24.38 58.88
CA THR A 9 29.82 25.40 57.97
C THR A 9 31.22 25.87 58.40
N GLY A 10 32.07 26.27 57.45
CA GLY A 10 33.31 27.01 57.71
C GLY A 10 33.83 27.74 56.47
N GLN A 11 33.86 29.08 56.53
CA GLN A 11 34.34 30.02 55.50
C GLN A 11 35.86 30.26 55.60
N GLY A 12 36.52 30.61 54.48
CA GLY A 12 37.87 31.20 54.49
C GLY A 12 38.50 31.49 53.12
N ALA A 13 38.42 32.77 52.70
CA ALA A 13 39.33 33.62 51.90
C ALA A 13 40.07 33.15 50.61
N ALA A 14 40.04 34.04 49.60
CA ALA A 14 40.64 33.99 48.24
C ALA A 14 42.13 34.44 48.19
N PRO A 15 42.78 34.79 47.04
CA PRO A 15 42.57 34.50 45.60
C PRO A 15 43.86 34.02 44.87
N ALA A 16 43.78 33.64 43.57
CA ALA A 16 44.68 34.06 42.48
C ALA A 16 44.76 33.06 41.30
N SER A 17 44.92 33.64 40.10
CA SER A 17 45.48 33.06 38.86
C SER A 17 44.61 32.00 38.18
N GLY A 18 44.02 32.23 37.01
CA GLY A 18 44.64 32.79 35.81
C GLY A 18 44.86 31.64 34.84
N SER A 19 43.92 31.41 33.92
CA SER A 19 44.15 30.82 32.58
C SER A 19 42.83 30.72 31.84
N ALA A 20 42.68 31.60 30.85
CA ALA A 20 41.72 31.43 29.78
C ALA A 20 42.11 30.17 28.98
N SER A 21 41.17 29.27 28.76
CA SER A 21 41.29 28.22 27.75
C SER A 21 39.99 28.18 26.96
N SER A 22 40.18 28.37 25.67
CA SER A 22 39.18 28.63 24.64
C SER A 22 38.15 27.51 24.54
N ALA A 23 36.91 27.91 24.30
CA ALA A 23 35.77 27.05 24.07
C ALA A 23 35.97 26.19 22.80
N THR A 24 35.86 24.87 22.95
CA THR A 24 35.72 23.91 21.85
C THR A 24 34.23 23.63 21.64
N SER A 25 33.62 24.26 20.65
CA SER A 25 32.29 23.85 20.14
C SER A 25 32.45 22.59 19.28
N PRO A 26 31.70 21.51 19.52
CA PRO A 26 31.65 20.40 18.58
C PRO A 26 30.84 20.79 17.33
N ALA A 27 31.39 20.47 16.17
CA ALA A 27 30.75 20.66 14.86
C ALA A 27 29.54 19.71 14.70
N PRO A 28 28.42 20.14 14.10
CA PRO A 28 27.31 19.25 13.80
C PRO A 28 27.67 18.31 12.64
N ALA A 29 27.38 17.03 12.81
CA ALA A 29 27.52 15.98 11.80
C ALA A 29 26.58 16.23 10.60
N PRO A 30 26.92 15.76 9.39
CA PRO A 30 26.03 15.89 8.23
C PRO A 30 24.79 15.03 8.40
N SER A 31 23.63 15.68 8.49
CA SER A 31 22.31 15.03 8.44
C SER A 31 22.17 14.27 7.13
N ALA A 32 21.94 12.96 7.23
CA ALA A 32 21.50 12.14 6.11
C ALA A 32 20.22 12.77 5.52
N SER A 33 20.27 13.11 4.24
CA SER A 33 19.11 13.58 3.49
C SER A 33 18.07 12.47 3.44
N ALA A 34 16.94 12.68 4.11
CA ALA A 34 15.75 11.87 3.89
C ALA A 34 15.34 11.98 2.42
N PRO A 35 14.87 10.91 1.77
CA PRO A 35 14.35 11.00 0.41
C PRO A 35 13.17 11.98 0.41
N SER A 36 13.27 13.02 -0.41
CA SER A 36 12.21 14.01 -0.58
C SER A 36 10.93 13.30 -1.02
N GLN A 37 9.90 13.35 -0.17
CA GLN A 37 8.53 13.11 -0.58
C GLN A 37 8.22 14.09 -1.72
N GLY A 38 8.12 13.56 -2.94
CA GLY A 38 7.71 14.34 -4.10
C GLY A 38 6.37 15.01 -3.81
N SER A 39 6.29 16.31 -4.11
CA SER A 39 5.03 17.06 -4.03
C SER A 39 3.94 16.38 -4.86
N PRO A 40 2.67 16.41 -4.42
CA PRO A 40 1.58 15.79 -5.16
C PRO A 40 1.45 16.50 -6.52
N ALA A 41 1.57 15.72 -7.59
CA ALA A 41 1.31 16.21 -8.93
C ALA A 41 -0.17 16.65 -9.04
N PRO A 42 -0.47 17.75 -9.75
CA PRO A 42 -1.85 18.16 -10.00
C PRO A 42 -2.57 17.07 -10.78
N SER A 43 -3.83 16.79 -10.40
CA SER A 43 -4.83 15.90 -11.03
C SER A 43 -4.42 15.34 -12.39
N ALA A 44 -3.52 14.36 -12.36
CA ALA A 44 -3.05 13.68 -13.55
C ALA A 44 -4.15 12.74 -14.00
N ASP A 45 -4.46 12.71 -15.29
CA ASP A 45 -5.37 11.72 -15.88
C ASP A 45 -5.03 10.32 -15.34
N TYR A 46 -5.87 9.81 -14.44
CA TYR A 46 -5.74 8.51 -13.78
C TYR A 46 -5.98 7.40 -14.79
N ARG A 47 -4.96 7.16 -15.59
CA ARG A 47 -4.94 6.18 -16.67
C ARG A 47 -4.10 4.98 -16.23
N PRO A 48 -4.66 3.76 -16.13
CA PRO A 48 -3.92 2.57 -15.71
C PRO A 48 -2.61 2.35 -16.48
N GLU A 49 -2.56 2.76 -17.76
CA GLU A 49 -1.36 2.66 -18.60
C GLU A 49 -0.12 3.32 -17.98
N ARG A 50 -0.29 4.40 -17.20
CA ARG A 50 0.83 5.15 -16.61
C ARG A 50 1.54 4.41 -15.48
N PHE A 51 0.91 3.36 -14.96
CA PHE A 51 1.42 2.59 -13.82
C PHE A 51 2.03 1.25 -14.25
N ALA A 52 2.28 1.04 -15.54
CA ALA A 52 2.76 -0.23 -16.06
C ALA A 52 4.08 -0.68 -15.40
N ASP A 53 5.04 0.24 -15.20
CA ASP A 53 6.33 -0.10 -14.59
C ASP A 53 6.19 -0.49 -13.11
N GLN A 54 5.30 0.20 -12.38
CA GLN A 54 4.93 -0.15 -11.01
C GLN A 54 4.25 -1.52 -10.96
N VAL A 55 3.34 -1.79 -11.91
CA VAL A 55 2.66 -3.09 -12.03
C VAL A 55 3.67 -4.20 -12.29
N ALA A 56 4.59 -4.03 -13.24
CA ALA A 56 5.63 -5.01 -13.53
C ALA A 56 6.50 -5.29 -12.29
N THR A 57 6.93 -4.23 -11.60
CA THR A 57 7.81 -4.31 -10.42
C THR A 57 7.12 -5.04 -9.25
N HIS A 58 5.90 -4.62 -8.90
CA HIS A 58 5.20 -5.17 -7.75
C HIS A 58 4.60 -6.54 -8.03
N ALA A 59 4.15 -6.81 -9.26
CA ALA A 59 3.69 -8.14 -9.65
C ALA A 59 4.82 -9.16 -9.58
N ALA A 60 6.01 -8.82 -10.07
CA ALA A 60 7.20 -9.67 -9.94
C ALA A 60 7.57 -9.91 -8.48
N SER A 61 7.56 -8.85 -7.66
CA SER A 61 7.87 -8.94 -6.22
C SER A 61 6.88 -9.82 -5.44
N ALA A 62 5.60 -9.77 -5.82
CA ALA A 62 4.53 -10.57 -5.23
C ALA A 62 4.35 -11.95 -5.88
N GLY A 63 5.05 -12.24 -6.99
CA GLY A 63 4.90 -13.50 -7.72
C GLY A 63 3.50 -13.70 -8.33
N VAL A 64 2.87 -12.61 -8.80
CA VAL A 64 1.56 -12.63 -9.46
C VAL A 64 1.69 -12.24 -10.94
N ASP A 65 0.69 -12.57 -11.76
CA ASP A 65 0.70 -12.19 -13.17
C ASP A 65 0.54 -10.66 -13.32
N PRO A 66 1.52 -9.94 -13.92
CA PRO A 66 1.38 -8.52 -14.18
C PRO A 66 0.19 -8.17 -15.09
N GLN A 67 -0.19 -9.07 -16.01
CA GLN A 67 -1.35 -8.84 -16.88
C GLN A 67 -2.66 -8.87 -16.09
N LEU A 68 -2.81 -9.80 -15.13
CA LEU A 68 -3.94 -9.81 -14.21
C LEU A 68 -4.01 -8.52 -13.38
N LEU A 69 -2.88 -8.10 -12.78
CA LEU A 69 -2.85 -6.88 -11.98
C LEU A 69 -3.23 -5.65 -12.80
N MET A 70 -2.71 -5.52 -14.03
CA MET A 70 -3.08 -4.44 -14.94
C MET A 70 -4.56 -4.50 -15.36
N ALA A 71 -5.10 -5.70 -15.61
CA ALA A 71 -6.53 -5.87 -15.94
C ALA A 71 -7.44 -5.45 -14.77
N ILE A 72 -7.04 -5.71 -13.52
CA ILE A 72 -7.74 -5.21 -12.34
C ILE A 72 -7.71 -3.68 -12.29
N LEU A 73 -6.57 -3.03 -12.52
CA LEU A 73 -6.53 -1.56 -12.56
C LEU A 73 -7.45 -0.97 -13.64
N TYR A 74 -7.56 -1.64 -14.79
CA TYR A 74 -8.55 -1.25 -15.80
C TYR A 74 -10.00 -1.42 -15.32
N ASN A 75 -10.31 -2.52 -14.66
CA ASN A 75 -11.64 -2.72 -14.06
C ASN A 75 -11.98 -1.64 -13.03
N GLU A 76 -11.03 -1.24 -12.20
CA GLU A 76 -11.26 -0.24 -11.15
C GLU A 76 -11.34 1.20 -11.70
N SER A 77 -10.73 1.46 -12.88
CA SER A 77 -10.69 2.79 -13.51
C SER A 77 -12.03 3.35 -14.01
N TYR A 78 -13.16 2.67 -13.79
CA TYR A 78 -14.49 3.13 -14.20
C TYR A 78 -14.95 4.40 -13.47
N LYS A 79 -14.28 4.79 -12.37
CA LYS A 79 -14.52 6.03 -11.63
C LYS A 79 -13.29 6.95 -11.64
N PRO A 80 -13.49 8.27 -11.57
CA PRO A 80 -12.37 9.18 -11.34
C PRO A 80 -11.74 8.93 -9.96
N HIS A 81 -10.42 8.75 -9.92
CA HIS A 81 -9.63 8.58 -8.69
C HIS A 81 -8.95 9.89 -8.26
N ASP A 82 -9.72 11.00 -8.25
CA ASP A 82 -9.18 12.29 -7.81
C ASP A 82 -8.89 12.28 -6.29
N PRO A 83 -7.67 12.56 -5.82
CA PRO A 83 -7.32 12.42 -4.41
C PRO A 83 -8.09 13.37 -3.50
N ALA A 84 -8.38 14.59 -3.98
CA ALA A 84 -9.14 15.55 -3.20
C ALA A 84 -10.59 15.08 -3.02
N PHE A 85 -11.19 14.51 -4.06
CA PHE A 85 -12.48 13.85 -4.00
C PHE A 85 -12.47 12.63 -3.08
N GLU A 86 -11.50 11.72 -3.22
CA GLU A 86 -11.40 10.53 -2.37
C GLU A 86 -11.19 10.88 -0.89
N ARG A 87 -10.41 11.92 -0.56
CA ARG A 87 -10.27 12.40 0.82
C ARG A 87 -11.54 13.04 1.38
N ALA A 88 -12.28 13.79 0.58
CA ALA A 88 -13.59 14.31 1.00
C ALA A 88 -14.56 13.14 1.26
N TRP A 89 -14.54 12.13 0.40
CA TRP A 89 -15.34 10.92 0.55
C TRP A 89 -14.95 10.12 1.81
N GLN A 90 -13.66 9.96 2.08
CA GLN A 90 -13.12 9.27 3.27
C GLN A 90 -13.64 9.83 4.59
N LYS A 91 -13.78 11.16 4.70
CA LYS A 91 -14.35 11.80 5.90
C LYS A 91 -15.82 11.42 6.13
N SER A 92 -16.55 11.04 5.09
CA SER A 92 -17.98 10.72 5.15
C SER A 92 -18.27 9.21 5.14
N LYS A 93 -17.39 8.39 4.56
CA LYS A 93 -17.53 6.94 4.44
C LYS A 93 -16.20 6.25 4.78
N PRO A 94 -15.91 6.03 6.08
CA PRO A 94 -14.62 5.54 6.54
C PRO A 94 -14.27 4.13 6.05
N ASP A 95 -15.28 3.35 5.64
CA ASP A 95 -15.12 1.97 5.15
C ASP A 95 -15.13 1.86 3.62
N SER A 96 -14.92 2.97 2.90
CA SER A 96 -14.84 2.97 1.44
C SER A 96 -13.61 2.20 0.94
N ALA A 97 -13.42 2.17 -0.37
CA ALA A 97 -12.22 1.68 -1.02
C ALA A 97 -11.54 2.85 -1.74
N PHE A 98 -10.20 2.85 -1.79
CA PHE A 98 -9.42 4.01 -2.24
C PHE A 98 -8.25 3.66 -3.16
N GLY A 99 -7.77 4.72 -3.82
CA GLY A 99 -6.67 4.65 -4.77
C GLY A 99 -7.06 3.99 -6.08
N ILE A 100 -6.11 3.97 -7.02
CA ILE A 100 -6.30 3.45 -8.38
C ILE A 100 -6.63 1.95 -8.45
N ALA A 101 -6.44 1.23 -7.35
CA ALA A 101 -6.77 -0.18 -7.21
C ALA A 101 -8.06 -0.41 -6.42
N ASN A 102 -8.74 0.67 -6.01
CA ASN A 102 -10.01 0.65 -5.28
C ASN A 102 -9.98 -0.38 -4.13
N MET A 103 -8.99 -0.24 -3.24
CA MET A 103 -8.70 -1.23 -2.20
C MET A 103 -9.41 -0.88 -0.88
N HIS A 104 -10.06 -1.85 -0.26
CA HIS A 104 -10.68 -1.69 1.07
C HIS A 104 -9.65 -1.76 2.20
N LYS A 105 -9.93 -1.07 3.32
CA LYS A 105 -9.05 -1.01 4.50
C LYS A 105 -8.65 -2.39 5.05
N ALA A 106 -9.63 -3.29 5.20
CA ALA A 106 -9.35 -4.64 5.72
C ALA A 106 -8.39 -5.42 4.82
N ALA A 107 -8.62 -5.38 3.50
CA ALA A 107 -7.73 -6.02 2.53
C ALA A 107 -6.32 -5.41 2.56
N PHE A 108 -6.21 -4.07 2.69
CA PHE A 108 -4.92 -3.40 2.80
C PHE A 108 -4.17 -3.78 4.07
N ASP A 109 -4.86 -3.78 5.22
CA ASP A 109 -4.27 -4.11 6.51
C ASP A 109 -3.81 -5.58 6.55
N GLU A 110 -4.53 -6.49 5.91
CA GLU A 110 -4.07 -7.87 5.73
C GLU A 110 -2.84 -7.93 4.82
N ALA A 111 -2.93 -7.27 3.65
CA ALA A 111 -1.89 -7.30 2.63
C ALA A 111 -0.59 -6.61 3.05
N LYS A 112 -0.58 -5.72 4.05
CA LYS A 112 0.66 -5.06 4.49
C LYS A 112 1.45 -5.84 5.53
N ARG A 113 0.87 -6.88 6.16
CA ARG A 113 1.51 -7.58 7.29
C ARG A 113 2.82 -8.24 6.87
N GLY A 114 3.89 -7.96 7.62
CA GLY A 114 5.21 -8.56 7.40
C GLY A 114 5.91 -8.13 6.12
N ARG A 115 5.42 -7.08 5.44
CA ARG A 115 5.94 -6.60 4.14
C ARG A 115 6.62 -5.22 4.28
N PRO A 116 7.38 -4.77 3.26
CA PRO A 116 8.12 -3.50 3.32
C PRO A 116 7.26 -2.26 3.59
N PHE A 117 5.94 -2.34 3.37
CA PHE A 117 4.98 -1.26 3.60
C PHE A 117 4.09 -1.48 4.83
N ALA A 118 4.47 -2.37 5.75
CA ALA A 118 3.70 -2.67 6.97
C ALA A 118 3.41 -1.43 7.84
N GLY A 119 4.31 -0.44 7.80
CA GLY A 119 4.16 0.83 8.51
C GLY A 119 3.31 1.88 7.79
N ARG A 120 2.79 1.58 6.60
CA ARG A 120 1.94 2.49 5.82
C ARG A 120 0.48 2.38 6.23
N ASP A 121 -0.25 3.46 6.02
CA ASP A 121 -1.66 3.57 6.31
C ASP A 121 -2.51 3.51 5.04
N TRP A 122 -3.68 2.89 5.17
CA TRP A 122 -4.64 2.75 4.08
C TRP A 122 -5.13 4.11 3.56
N GLN A 123 -5.15 5.14 4.41
CA GLN A 123 -5.55 6.49 4.03
C GLN A 123 -4.57 7.17 3.06
N GLU A 124 -3.38 6.60 2.86
CA GLU A 124 -2.38 7.11 1.91
C GLU A 124 -2.66 6.71 0.46
N LEU A 125 -3.54 5.72 0.23
CA LEU A 125 -3.82 5.17 -1.10
C LEU A 125 -4.28 6.20 -2.17
N PRO A 126 -5.09 7.22 -1.84
CA PRO A 126 -5.45 8.25 -2.81
C PRO A 126 -4.24 9.04 -3.34
N ASP A 127 -3.24 9.25 -2.49
CA ASP A 127 -2.08 10.12 -2.79
C ASP A 127 -0.84 9.35 -3.24
N ASP A 128 -0.80 8.03 -2.99
CA ASP A 128 0.33 7.15 -3.34
C ASP A 128 -0.15 6.00 -4.25
N PRO A 129 -0.26 6.24 -5.57
CA PRO A 129 -0.63 5.20 -6.52
C PRO A 129 0.34 4.01 -6.52
N ASN A 130 1.63 4.24 -6.21
CA ASN A 130 2.60 3.17 -6.13
C ASN A 130 2.31 2.24 -4.94
N LEU A 131 1.94 2.79 -3.78
CA LEU A 131 1.44 2.02 -2.64
C LEU A 131 0.16 1.25 -2.99
N ALA A 132 -0.76 1.85 -3.74
CA ALA A 132 -1.98 1.19 -4.19
C ALA A 132 -1.69 -0.04 -5.08
N VAL A 133 -0.79 0.09 -6.06
CA VAL A 133 -0.36 -1.04 -6.89
C VAL A 133 0.36 -2.11 -6.06
N GLN A 134 1.26 -1.69 -5.16
CA GLN A 134 1.99 -2.61 -4.29
C GLN A 134 1.04 -3.43 -3.41
N ALA A 135 0.08 -2.77 -2.77
CA ALA A 135 -0.88 -3.43 -1.89
C ALA A 135 -1.81 -4.37 -2.67
N ALA A 136 -2.26 -3.97 -3.86
CA ALA A 136 -3.07 -4.83 -4.73
C ALA A 136 -2.32 -6.09 -5.19
N ALA A 137 -1.05 -5.96 -5.60
CA ALA A 137 -0.22 -7.11 -6.00
C ALA A 137 -0.09 -8.13 -4.86
N TRP A 138 0.17 -7.64 -3.66
CA TRP A 138 0.33 -8.45 -2.45
C TRP A 138 -0.99 -9.04 -1.95
N HIS A 139 -2.11 -8.35 -2.15
CA HIS A 139 -3.43 -8.92 -1.89
C HIS A 139 -3.74 -10.10 -2.83
N LEU A 140 -3.43 -9.97 -4.13
CA LEU A 140 -3.57 -11.07 -5.08
C LEU A 140 -2.69 -12.27 -4.72
N HIS A 141 -1.48 -12.04 -4.22
CA HIS A 141 -0.62 -13.10 -3.69
C HIS A 141 -1.31 -13.86 -2.54
N ASP A 142 -1.90 -13.13 -1.59
CA ASP A 142 -2.59 -13.74 -0.45
C ASP A 142 -3.85 -14.51 -0.86
N LEU A 143 -4.57 -14.02 -1.87
CA LEU A 143 -5.69 -14.75 -2.47
C LEU A 143 -5.21 -16.03 -3.16
N ALA A 144 -4.10 -15.97 -3.90
CA ALA A 144 -3.53 -17.13 -4.57
C ALA A 144 -3.08 -18.21 -3.59
N ALA A 145 -2.59 -17.83 -2.41
CA ALA A 145 -2.22 -18.75 -1.34
C ALA A 145 -3.44 -19.45 -0.70
N GLN A 146 -4.63 -18.84 -0.77
CA GLN A 146 -5.87 -19.39 -0.23
C GLN A 146 -6.66 -20.23 -1.25
N LEU A 147 -6.36 -20.08 -2.54
CA LEU A 147 -7.08 -20.77 -3.60
C LEU A 147 -6.79 -22.29 -3.56
N PRO A 148 -7.82 -23.16 -3.63
CA PRO A 148 -7.60 -24.60 -3.73
C PRO A 148 -6.74 -24.95 -4.95
N GLY A 149 -5.90 -25.97 -4.85
CA GLY A 149 -5.03 -26.39 -5.97
C GLY A 149 -5.78 -26.89 -7.21
N THR A 150 -7.06 -27.26 -7.05
CA THR A 150 -7.95 -27.71 -8.14
C THR A 150 -9.38 -27.25 -7.87
N TRP A 151 -10.10 -26.84 -8.92
CA TRP A 151 -11.54 -26.53 -8.89
C TRP A 151 -12.20 -26.97 -10.21
N PRO A 152 -13.55 -27.06 -10.28
CA PRO A 152 -14.25 -27.34 -11.51
C PRO A 152 -13.89 -26.31 -12.60
N ALA A 153 -13.52 -26.80 -13.79
CA ALA A 153 -12.77 -26.05 -14.81
C ALA A 153 -13.54 -24.94 -15.57
N SER A 154 -14.50 -24.26 -14.93
CA SER A 154 -15.27 -23.18 -15.57
C SER A 154 -14.55 -21.83 -15.59
N TYR A 155 -13.52 -21.67 -14.75
CA TYR A 155 -12.78 -20.42 -14.60
C TYR A 155 -11.29 -20.67 -14.50
N THR A 156 -10.49 -19.74 -15.02
CA THR A 156 -9.03 -19.76 -14.87
C THR A 156 -8.61 -19.35 -13.46
N LYS A 157 -7.31 -19.53 -13.14
CA LYS A 157 -6.74 -19.05 -11.88
C LYS A 157 -6.92 -17.54 -11.76
N ASP A 158 -6.65 -16.79 -12.82
CA ASP A 158 -6.72 -15.33 -12.83
C ASP A 158 -8.15 -14.83 -12.63
N GLU A 159 -9.13 -15.53 -13.19
CA GLU A 159 -10.55 -15.24 -12.96
C GLU A 159 -10.96 -15.54 -11.51
N MET A 160 -10.43 -16.62 -10.91
CA MET A 160 -10.63 -16.90 -9.49
C MET A 160 -10.03 -15.81 -8.60
N LEU A 161 -8.82 -15.35 -8.90
CA LEU A 161 -8.20 -14.25 -8.17
C LEU A 161 -8.98 -12.95 -8.33
N ALA A 162 -9.52 -12.67 -9.53
CA ALA A 162 -10.39 -11.53 -9.77
C ALA A 162 -11.71 -11.61 -8.98
N PHE A 163 -12.31 -12.80 -8.84
CA PHE A 163 -13.42 -12.99 -7.91
C PHE A 163 -13.02 -12.72 -6.47
N GLY A 164 -11.84 -13.19 -6.04
CA GLY A 164 -11.31 -12.92 -4.71
C GLY A 164 -11.08 -11.44 -4.46
N TYR A 165 -10.60 -10.71 -5.46
CA TYR A 165 -10.39 -9.27 -5.39
C TYR A 165 -11.71 -8.51 -5.26
N ASN A 166 -12.70 -8.85 -6.08
CA ASN A 166 -13.99 -8.16 -6.11
C ASN A 166 -14.94 -8.52 -4.95
N ALA A 167 -14.97 -9.80 -4.59
CA ALA A 167 -15.96 -10.36 -3.67
C ALA A 167 -15.36 -10.93 -2.39
N GLY A 168 -14.04 -10.88 -2.22
CA GLY A 168 -13.32 -11.41 -1.07
C GLY A 168 -12.99 -12.90 -1.17
N ALA A 169 -11.99 -13.33 -0.37
CA ALA A 169 -11.46 -14.70 -0.36
C ALA A 169 -12.52 -15.77 -0.08
N GLY A 170 -13.46 -15.50 0.84
CA GLY A 170 -14.53 -16.45 1.18
C GLY A 170 -15.43 -16.79 -0.02
N ASN A 171 -15.84 -15.78 -0.80
CA ASN A 171 -16.63 -15.99 -2.00
C ASN A 171 -15.83 -16.69 -3.10
N MET A 172 -14.56 -16.32 -3.28
CA MET A 172 -13.65 -17.04 -4.19
C MET A 172 -13.59 -18.53 -3.86
N ILE A 173 -13.47 -18.90 -2.58
CA ILE A 173 -13.47 -20.30 -2.15
C ILE A 173 -14.81 -20.98 -2.46
N LEU A 174 -15.94 -20.32 -2.19
CA LEU A 174 -17.26 -20.86 -2.54
C LEU A 174 -17.42 -21.08 -4.04
N PHE A 175 -16.92 -20.17 -4.87
CA PHE A 175 -16.94 -20.32 -6.34
C PHE A 175 -16.02 -21.44 -6.81
N ALA A 176 -14.83 -21.58 -6.21
CA ALA A 176 -13.93 -22.71 -6.45
C ALA A 176 -14.56 -24.06 -6.04
N GLN A 177 -15.52 -24.05 -5.11
CA GLN A 177 -16.33 -25.24 -4.75
C GLN A 177 -17.54 -25.47 -5.67
N GLY A 178 -17.74 -24.64 -6.69
CA GLY A 178 -18.82 -24.78 -7.67
C GLY A 178 -20.07 -23.93 -7.41
N THR A 179 -20.04 -23.05 -6.42
CA THR A 179 -21.11 -22.06 -6.24
C THR A 179 -21.13 -21.12 -7.44
N LYS A 180 -22.32 -20.88 -8.01
CA LYS A 180 -22.44 -19.96 -9.15
C LYS A 180 -22.26 -18.51 -8.67
N PRO A 181 -21.39 -17.72 -9.31
CA PRO A 181 -21.31 -16.29 -9.05
C PRO A 181 -22.64 -15.60 -9.32
N GLY A 182 -22.99 -14.61 -8.49
CA GLY A 182 -24.11 -13.71 -8.77
C GLY A 182 -23.77 -12.74 -9.91
N THR A 183 -24.77 -12.02 -10.42
CA THR A 183 -24.65 -11.12 -11.58
C THR A 183 -23.52 -10.10 -11.44
N GLN A 184 -23.34 -9.52 -10.24
CA GLN A 184 -22.30 -8.51 -10.02
C GLN A 184 -20.89 -9.11 -10.12
N ALA A 185 -20.65 -10.24 -9.46
CA ALA A 185 -19.36 -10.93 -9.53
C ALA A 185 -19.06 -11.41 -10.95
N GLN A 186 -20.07 -11.93 -11.66
CA GLN A 186 -19.94 -12.34 -13.05
C GLN A 186 -19.57 -11.16 -13.96
N SER A 187 -20.27 -10.03 -13.83
CA SER A 187 -19.99 -8.80 -14.58
C SER A 187 -18.56 -8.29 -14.38
N TYR A 188 -18.02 -8.44 -13.16
CA TYR A 188 -16.64 -8.07 -12.88
C TYR A 188 -15.64 -8.90 -13.70
N VAL A 189 -15.81 -10.22 -13.75
CA VAL A 189 -14.96 -11.12 -14.54
C VAL A 189 -15.17 -10.93 -16.04
N ASP A 190 -16.39 -10.66 -16.50
CA ASP A 190 -16.64 -10.37 -17.91
C ASP A 190 -15.97 -9.05 -18.34
N THR A 191 -15.93 -8.05 -17.45
CA THR A 191 -15.17 -6.81 -17.66
C THR A 191 -13.65 -7.07 -17.63
N LEU A 192 -13.19 -7.94 -16.74
CA LEU A 192 -11.78 -8.34 -16.70
C LEU A 192 -11.36 -8.97 -18.03
N ARG A 193 -12.20 -9.87 -18.58
CA ARG A 193 -11.98 -10.52 -19.88
C ARG A 193 -11.92 -9.50 -21.02
N SER A 194 -12.81 -8.51 -21.03
CA SER A 194 -12.80 -7.47 -22.07
C SER A 194 -11.56 -6.56 -21.98
N ASN A 195 -11.01 -6.39 -20.78
CA ASN A 195 -9.77 -5.64 -20.55
C ASN A 195 -8.49 -6.47 -20.75
N TRP A 196 -8.60 -7.79 -20.89
CA TRP A 196 -7.45 -8.71 -20.84
C TRP A 196 -6.39 -8.40 -21.91
N ASP A 197 -6.81 -8.26 -23.17
CA ASP A 197 -5.89 -7.96 -24.28
C ASP A 197 -5.27 -6.58 -24.15
N LYS A 198 -6.05 -5.60 -23.66
CA LYS A 198 -5.57 -4.25 -23.40
C LYS A 198 -4.48 -4.25 -22.32
N ALA A 199 -4.72 -4.97 -21.22
CA ALA A 199 -3.74 -5.16 -20.15
C ALA A 199 -2.46 -5.84 -20.66
N GLY A 200 -2.60 -6.91 -21.45
CA GLY A 200 -1.47 -7.61 -22.04
C GLY A 200 -0.66 -6.73 -22.99
N GLN A 201 -1.32 -5.87 -23.78
CA GLN A 201 -0.63 -4.89 -24.64
C GLN A 201 0.13 -3.85 -23.80
N THR A 202 -0.48 -3.31 -22.75
CA THR A 202 0.20 -2.37 -21.85
C THR A 202 1.45 -3.01 -21.23
N MET A 203 1.35 -4.25 -20.73
CA MET A 203 2.49 -4.93 -20.09
C MET A 203 3.62 -5.31 -21.06
N LYS A 204 3.35 -5.47 -22.36
CA LYS A 204 4.41 -5.70 -23.36
C LYS A 204 5.32 -4.50 -23.58
N HIS A 205 4.81 -3.28 -23.37
CA HIS A 205 5.55 -2.03 -23.59
C HIS A 205 6.32 -1.52 -22.35
N SER A 206 6.17 -2.18 -21.20
CA SER A 206 6.75 -1.80 -19.90
C SER A 206 8.04 -2.58 -19.60
N ARG A 207 8.91 -2.76 -20.60
CA ARG A 207 10.16 -3.54 -20.49
C ARG A 207 11.39 -2.68 -20.67
#